data_AF-A0A9D1PDR0-F1
#
_entry.id   AF-A0A9D1PDR0-F1
#
_cell.length_a   1.000
_cell.length_b   1.000
_cell.length_c   1.000
_cell.angle_alpha   90.00
_cell.angle_beta   90.00
_cell.angle_gamma   90.00
#
_symmetry.space_group_name_H-M   'P 1'
#
loop_
_entity.id
_entity.type
_entity.pdbx_description
1 polymer ?
#
loop_
_entity_poly.entity_id
_entity_poly.type
_entity_poly.pdbx_seq_one_letter_code
_entity_poly.pdbx_strand_id
1 'polypeptide(L)'
;MLNRLKEVRGINEKYKISYGLQYDAWELIIQLPDWEEYDSEEEAKRISENRMVSALLTADAIFVFYGQELLKILPEQTEFYRFSFIREEAYERLGPPLSQDDMDSLIERDMLEEVIFGSRYILTDEDYTEFEGNLAEVYRELHEKEEPVYQLPPRFQGESREFGYLFESIWYQLDLVKGAGYGY
;
A
#
# COMPACT_ATOMS: atom_id res chain seq x y z
N MET A 1 40.07 29.61 22.35
CA MET A 1 38.90 30.32 21.78
C MET A 1 37.87 29.26 21.39
N LEU A 2 36.60 29.42 21.75
CA LEU A 2 35.54 28.51 21.33
C LEU A 2 35.19 28.76 19.87
N ASN A 3 35.35 27.77 18.99
CA ASN A 3 34.57 27.72 17.76
C ASN A 3 33.28 26.96 18.05
N ARG A 4 32.15 27.65 17.89
CA ARG A 4 30.82 27.06 18.08
C ARG A 4 30.61 26.00 16.99
N LEU A 5 30.35 24.76 17.40
CA LEU A 5 29.59 23.84 16.56
C LEU A 5 28.24 24.52 16.32
N LYS A 6 27.90 24.75 15.04
CA LYS A 6 26.51 25.03 14.69
C LYS A 6 25.74 23.73 14.94
N GLU A 7 24.86 23.72 15.93
CA GLU A 7 23.72 22.80 15.89
C GLU A 7 22.96 23.11 14.59
N VAL A 8 23.12 22.26 13.58
CA VAL A 8 22.11 22.15 12.54
C VAL A 8 20.97 21.42 13.21
N ARG A 9 20.02 22.19 13.75
CA ARG A 9 18.73 21.63 14.15
C ARG A 9 18.00 21.30 12.86
N GLY A 10 18.19 20.08 12.38
CA GLY A 10 17.26 19.47 11.42
C GLY A 10 15.86 19.61 12.01
N ILE A 11 14.94 20.14 11.22
CA ILE A 11 13.53 20.12 11.58
C ILE A 11 13.06 18.77 11.08
N ASN A 12 13.07 17.76 11.95
CA ASN A 12 12.54 16.45 11.59
C ASN A 12 11.05 16.62 11.27
N GLU A 13 10.70 16.35 10.02
CA GLU A 13 9.32 16.41 9.55
C GLU A 13 8.63 15.10 9.89
N LYS A 14 7.40 15.20 10.42
CA LYS A 14 6.61 14.06 10.88
C LYS A 14 5.60 13.70 9.80
N TYR A 15 5.62 12.47 9.32
CA TYR A 15 4.71 12.00 8.29
C TYR A 15 3.83 10.86 8.80
N LYS A 16 2.53 10.97 8.53
CA LYS A 16 1.63 9.82 8.50
C LYS A 16 1.80 9.15 7.14
N ILE A 17 1.99 7.84 7.15
CA ILE A 17 2.23 7.05 5.94
C ILE A 17 1.05 6.12 5.73
N SER A 18 0.51 6.15 4.50
CA SER A 18 -0.50 5.21 4.03
C SER A 18 0.02 4.46 2.80
N TYR A 19 -0.41 3.21 2.65
CA TYR A 19 -0.10 2.35 1.52
C TYR A 19 -1.40 1.77 0.96
N GLY A 20 -1.57 1.82 -0.36
CA GLY A 20 -2.57 1.02 -1.05
C GLY A 20 -1.94 -0.28 -1.52
N LEU A 21 -2.53 -1.40 -1.15
CA LEU A 21 -2.07 -2.73 -1.53
C LEU A 21 -3.16 -3.45 -2.31
N GLN A 22 -2.79 -4.25 -3.32
CA GLN A 22 -3.75 -4.90 -4.21
C GLN A 22 -3.68 -6.44 -4.12
N TYR A 23 -4.84 -7.09 -4.25
CA TYR A 23 -5.00 -8.52 -4.48
C TYR A 23 -6.20 -8.76 -5.42
N ASP A 24 -5.98 -9.28 -6.63
CA ASP A 24 -7.01 -9.37 -7.68
C ASP A 24 -7.71 -8.01 -7.89
N ALA A 25 -9.04 -7.96 -7.81
CA ALA A 25 -9.82 -6.72 -7.89
C ALA A 25 -9.89 -5.95 -6.56
N TRP A 26 -9.37 -6.49 -5.45
CA TRP A 26 -9.44 -5.85 -4.14
C TRP A 26 -8.24 -4.94 -3.90
N GLU A 27 -8.51 -3.78 -3.32
CA GLU A 27 -7.54 -2.89 -2.73
C GLU A 27 -7.74 -2.88 -1.20
N LEU A 28 -6.63 -2.92 -0.48
CA LEU A 28 -6.52 -2.75 0.96
C LEU A 28 -5.67 -1.51 1.21
N ILE A 29 -6.31 -0.44 1.65
CA ILE A 29 -5.62 0.78 2.06
C ILE A 29 -5.25 0.63 3.54
N ILE A 30 -3.98 0.84 3.88
CA ILE A 30 -3.47 0.75 5.26
C ILE A 30 -2.79 2.07 5.64
N GLN A 31 -3.16 2.63 6.77
CA GLN A 31 -2.46 3.74 7.41
C GLN A 31 -1.64 3.22 8.59
N LEU A 32 -0.33 3.53 8.64
CA LEU A 32 0.51 3.11 9.76
C LEU A 32 0.02 3.75 11.09
N PRO A 33 -0.02 3.01 12.22
CA PRO A 33 -0.56 3.52 13.48
C PRO A 33 0.20 4.70 14.08
N ASP A 34 1.52 4.75 13.88
CA ASP A 34 2.39 5.84 14.31
C ASP A 34 2.68 6.84 13.17
N TRP A 35 3.44 7.89 13.47
CA TRP A 35 4.07 8.76 12.48
C TRP A 35 5.56 8.45 12.44
N GLU A 36 6.21 8.71 11.31
CA GLU A 36 7.66 8.57 11.14
C GLU A 36 8.31 9.95 11.01
N GLU A 37 9.56 10.07 11.48
CA GLU A 37 10.37 11.30 11.39
C GLU A 37 11.42 11.17 10.29
N TYR A 38 11.56 12.21 9.46
CA TYR A 38 12.49 12.29 8.34
C TYR A 38 13.21 13.64 8.30
N ASP A 39 14.40 13.72 7.71
CA ASP A 39 15.15 14.99 7.59
C ASP A 39 14.53 15.95 6.54
N SER A 40 13.77 15.43 5.56
CA SER A 40 12.95 16.22 4.61
C SER A 40 11.88 15.38 3.89
N GLU A 41 10.94 16.06 3.22
CA GLU A 41 9.96 15.46 2.29
C GLU A 41 10.60 14.57 1.22
N GLU A 42 11.73 14.98 0.62
CA GLU A 42 12.42 14.17 -0.40
C GLU A 42 13.02 12.89 0.18
N GLU A 43 13.48 12.93 1.44
CA GLU A 43 13.92 11.73 2.13
C GLU A 43 12.73 10.80 2.42
N ALA A 44 11.64 11.34 2.96
CA ALA A 44 10.43 10.58 3.26
C ALA A 44 9.89 9.85 2.01
N LYS A 45 9.82 10.55 0.87
CA LYS A 45 9.45 9.96 -0.43
C LYS A 45 10.41 8.85 -0.85
N ARG A 46 11.71 9.15 -0.91
CA ARG A 46 12.75 8.19 -1.32
C ARG A 46 12.74 6.93 -0.45
N ILE A 47 12.57 7.04 0.86
CA ILE A 47 12.53 5.90 1.77
C ILE A 47 11.22 5.11 1.59
N SER A 48 10.09 5.79 1.45
CA SER A 48 8.78 5.14 1.30
C SER A 48 8.63 4.41 -0.03
N GLU A 49 9.10 5.01 -1.12
CA GLU A 49 9.11 4.44 -2.47
C GLU A 49 9.99 3.17 -2.57
N ASN A 50 11.12 3.14 -1.86
CA ASN A 50 12.02 1.99 -1.84
C ASN A 50 11.68 0.97 -0.74
N ARG A 51 10.61 1.19 0.04
CA ARG A 51 10.18 0.28 1.10
C ARG A 51 9.28 -0.80 0.50
N MET A 52 9.73 -2.05 0.53
CA MET A 52 8.84 -3.18 0.28
C MET A 52 7.77 -3.23 1.38
N VAL A 53 6.51 -3.14 0.97
CA VAL A 53 5.34 -3.27 1.86
C VAL A 53 4.37 -4.29 1.26
N SER A 54 3.92 -5.22 2.08
CA SER A 54 2.90 -6.21 1.75
C SER A 54 2.06 -6.54 2.98
N ALA A 55 0.84 -7.04 2.79
CA ALA A 55 -0.07 -7.36 3.88
C ALA A 55 -0.68 -8.75 3.68
N LEU A 56 -0.57 -9.62 4.69
CA LEU A 56 -1.28 -10.90 4.72
C LEU A 56 -2.60 -10.72 5.45
N LEU A 57 -3.71 -10.86 4.73
CA LEU A 57 -5.07 -10.87 5.27
C LEU A 57 -5.44 -12.30 5.71
N THR A 58 -5.64 -12.50 7.01
CA THR A 58 -6.19 -13.74 7.59
C THR A 58 -7.66 -13.54 7.99
N ALA A 59 -8.30 -14.57 8.58
CA ALA A 59 -9.66 -14.42 9.09
C ALA A 59 -9.72 -13.58 10.38
N ASP A 60 -8.62 -13.49 11.12
CA ASP A 60 -8.51 -12.86 12.44
C ASP A 60 -7.80 -11.49 12.43
N ALA A 61 -7.04 -11.14 11.39
CA ALA A 61 -6.17 -9.96 11.38
C ALA A 61 -5.64 -9.59 9.99
N ILE A 62 -5.03 -8.40 9.90
CA ILE A 62 -4.13 -8.02 8.82
C ILE A 62 -2.71 -7.96 9.39
N PHE A 63 -1.79 -8.66 8.73
CA PHE A 63 -0.37 -8.71 9.08
C PHE A 63 0.46 -7.93 8.05
N VAL A 64 0.88 -6.73 8.40
CA VAL A 64 1.59 -5.80 7.51
C VAL A 64 3.09 -5.96 7.68
N PHE A 65 3.75 -6.39 6.61
CA PHE A 65 5.20 -6.36 6.48
C PHE A 65 5.60 -4.97 5.96
N TYR A 66 6.37 -4.21 6.74
CA TYR A 66 6.96 -2.95 6.28
C TYR A 66 8.48 -3.00 6.51
N GLY A 67 9.25 -3.07 5.43
CA GLY A 67 10.70 -3.25 5.51
C GLY A 67 11.10 -4.59 6.19
N GLN A 68 11.56 -4.52 7.44
CA GLN A 68 11.95 -5.71 8.23
C GLN A 68 10.98 -6.05 9.36
N GLU A 69 10.00 -5.19 9.61
CA GLU A 69 9.08 -5.27 10.75
C GLU A 69 7.75 -5.92 10.36
N LEU A 70 6.98 -6.28 11.38
CA LEU A 70 5.65 -6.86 11.25
C LEU A 70 4.70 -6.14 12.20
N LEU A 71 3.66 -5.53 11.64
CA LEU A 71 2.53 -4.96 12.37
C LEU A 71 1.33 -5.91 12.28
N LYS A 72 0.69 -6.21 13.42
CA LYS A 72 -0.63 -6.87 13.46
C LYS A 72 -1.70 -5.80 13.67
N ILE A 73 -2.66 -5.73 12.75
CA ILE A 73 -3.86 -4.90 12.84
C ILE A 73 -5.05 -5.83 13.10
N LEU A 74 -5.82 -5.55 14.16
CA LEU A 74 -7.00 -6.33 14.53
C LEU A 74 -8.28 -5.78 13.84
N PRO A 75 -9.34 -6.61 13.67
CA PRO A 75 -10.58 -6.21 12.98
C PRO A 75 -11.31 -5.03 13.64
N GLU A 76 -11.08 -4.77 14.92
CA GLU A 76 -11.67 -3.64 15.64
C GLU A 76 -10.96 -2.30 15.33
N GLN A 77 -9.76 -2.33 14.74
CA GLN A 77 -8.91 -1.15 14.51
C GLN A 77 -9.16 -0.53 13.12
N THR A 78 -10.43 -0.26 12.82
CA THR A 78 -10.92 0.25 11.53
C THR A 78 -10.36 1.61 11.13
N GLU A 79 -9.70 2.32 12.04
CA GLU A 79 -8.99 3.58 11.77
C GLU A 79 -7.66 3.40 11.01
N PHE A 80 -7.14 2.18 10.91
CA PHE A 80 -5.87 1.87 10.24
C PHE A 80 -6.02 1.16 8.91
N TYR A 81 -7.23 0.74 8.52
CA TYR A 81 -7.45 0.06 7.25
C TYR A 81 -8.81 0.34 6.62
N ARG A 82 -8.88 0.19 5.29
CA ARG A 82 -10.09 0.26 4.49
C ARG A 82 -9.97 -0.71 3.32
N PHE A 83 -11.08 -1.28 2.90
CA PHE A 83 -11.15 -2.09 1.69
C PHE A 83 -11.89 -1.35 0.59
N SER A 84 -11.39 -1.50 -0.63
CA SER A 84 -11.97 -1.03 -1.88
C SER A 84 -11.95 -2.19 -2.87
N PHE A 85 -12.78 -2.12 -3.92
CA PHE A 85 -12.66 -3.01 -5.06
C PHE A 85 -12.78 -2.23 -6.37
N ILE A 86 -12.01 -2.66 -7.37
CA ILE A 86 -12.08 -2.18 -8.75
C ILE A 86 -13.45 -2.54 -9.30
N ARG A 87 -14.16 -1.56 -9.84
CA ARG A 87 -15.47 -1.75 -10.45
C ARG A 87 -15.38 -2.60 -11.72
N GLU A 88 -16.46 -3.33 -12.02
CA GLU A 88 -16.54 -4.19 -13.20
C GLU A 88 -16.27 -3.40 -14.50
N GLU A 89 -16.80 -2.17 -14.62
CA GLU A 89 -16.57 -1.32 -15.79
C GLU A 89 -15.10 -0.89 -15.96
N ALA A 90 -14.38 -0.72 -14.84
CA ALA A 90 -12.95 -0.43 -14.85
C ALA A 90 -12.13 -1.67 -15.23
N TYR A 91 -12.53 -2.85 -14.74
CA TYR A 91 -11.91 -4.13 -15.10
C TYR A 91 -12.13 -4.48 -16.58
N GLU A 92 -13.34 -4.27 -17.11
CA GLU A 92 -13.63 -4.39 -18.55
C GLU A 92 -12.79 -3.42 -19.39
N ARG A 93 -12.60 -2.18 -18.91
CA ARG A 93 -11.75 -1.16 -19.57
C ARG A 93 -10.28 -1.57 -19.62
N LEU A 94 -9.72 -2.09 -18.52
CA LEU A 94 -8.37 -2.65 -18.50
C LEU A 94 -8.27 -3.77 -19.54
N GLY A 95 -9.19 -4.73 -19.51
CA GLY A 95 -9.15 -5.92 -20.37
C GLY A 95 -7.95 -6.83 -20.06
N PRO A 96 -7.52 -7.70 -20.99
CA PRO A 96 -6.37 -8.57 -20.74
C PRO A 96 -5.07 -7.75 -20.60
N PRO A 97 -4.13 -8.18 -19.74
CA PRO A 97 -2.81 -7.56 -19.65
C PRO A 97 -2.06 -7.70 -20.97
N LEU A 98 -1.19 -6.73 -21.27
CA LEU A 98 -0.31 -6.79 -22.44
C LEU A 98 0.56 -8.05 -22.37
N SER A 99 0.56 -8.86 -23.43
CA SER A 99 1.47 -9.99 -23.52
C SER A 99 2.91 -9.51 -23.75
N GLN A 100 3.89 -10.41 -23.60
CA GLN A 100 5.28 -10.07 -23.91
C GLN A 100 5.43 -9.66 -25.40
N ASP A 101 4.78 -10.36 -26.32
CA ASP A 101 4.80 -10.03 -27.75
C ASP A 101 4.17 -8.64 -28.04
N ASP A 102 3.11 -8.26 -27.30
CA ASP A 102 2.51 -6.92 -27.40
C ASP A 102 3.46 -5.84 -26.87
N MET A 103 4.11 -6.08 -25.72
CA MET A 103 5.06 -5.13 -25.13
C MET A 103 6.28 -4.94 -26.03
N ASP A 104 6.89 -6.03 -26.51
CA ASP A 104 8.03 -5.98 -27.43
C ASP A 104 7.64 -5.21 -28.71
N SER A 105 6.47 -5.49 -29.29
CA SER A 105 5.94 -4.78 -30.46
C SER A 105 5.67 -3.28 -30.22
N LEU A 106 5.28 -2.89 -29.00
CA LEU A 106 5.07 -1.49 -28.62
C LEU A 106 6.39 -0.75 -28.38
N ILE A 107 7.40 -1.44 -27.85
CA ILE A 107 8.76 -0.91 -27.67
C ILE A 107 9.43 -0.68 -29.03
N GLU A 108 9.36 -1.64 -29.95
CA GLU A 108 9.91 -1.51 -31.31
C GLU A 108 9.30 -0.32 -32.10
N ARG A 109 8.09 0.09 -31.72
CA ARG A 109 7.34 1.18 -32.35
C ARG A 109 7.42 2.51 -31.60
N ASP A 110 8.13 2.57 -30.47
CA ASP A 110 8.21 3.74 -29.58
C ASP A 110 6.82 4.22 -29.09
N MET A 111 5.89 3.25 -28.89
CA MET A 111 4.50 3.50 -28.51
C MET A 111 4.14 2.96 -27.11
N LEU A 112 5.04 2.26 -26.42
CA LEU A 112 4.73 1.66 -25.12
C LEU A 112 4.27 2.71 -24.10
N GLU A 113 4.98 3.85 -24.00
CA GLU A 113 4.66 4.94 -23.07
C GLU A 113 3.25 5.50 -23.32
N GLU A 114 2.91 5.83 -24.58
CA GLU A 114 1.59 6.31 -24.98
C GLU A 114 0.46 5.33 -24.61
N VAL A 115 0.72 4.02 -24.74
CA VAL A 115 -0.27 2.99 -24.42
C VAL A 115 -0.43 2.82 -22.92
N ILE A 116 0.65 2.62 -22.15
CA ILE A 116 0.56 2.30 -20.71
C ILE A 116 0.12 3.51 -19.87
N PHE A 117 0.43 4.73 -20.28
CA PHE A 117 -0.09 5.97 -19.67
C PHE A 117 -1.38 6.47 -20.37
N GLY A 118 -1.94 5.69 -21.27
CA GLY A 118 -3.25 5.95 -21.85
C GLY A 118 -4.38 5.76 -20.82
N SER A 119 -5.48 6.48 -20.99
CA SER A 119 -6.68 6.41 -20.12
C SER A 119 -7.36 5.04 -20.06
N ARG A 120 -6.86 4.03 -20.78
CA ARG A 120 -7.29 2.64 -20.67
C ARG A 120 -6.65 1.92 -19.47
N TYR A 121 -5.38 2.18 -19.17
CA TYR A 121 -4.62 1.42 -18.16
C TYR A 121 -4.38 2.18 -16.86
N ILE A 122 -4.67 3.49 -16.83
CA ILE A 122 -4.69 4.27 -15.59
C ILE A 122 -5.98 3.97 -14.82
N LEU A 123 -5.84 3.53 -13.57
CA LEU A 123 -6.92 3.50 -12.58
C LEU A 123 -6.90 4.80 -11.76
N THR A 124 -8.07 5.23 -11.32
CA THR A 124 -8.32 6.44 -10.54
C THR A 124 -9.29 6.16 -9.40
N ASP A 125 -9.42 7.05 -8.42
CA ASP A 125 -10.37 6.91 -7.30
C ASP A 125 -11.82 6.66 -7.77
N GLU A 126 -12.20 7.14 -8.97
CA GLU A 126 -13.53 6.92 -9.54
C GLU A 126 -13.77 5.48 -10.02
N ASP A 127 -12.71 4.71 -10.25
CA ASP A 127 -12.73 3.30 -10.68
C ASP A 127 -12.93 2.32 -9.51
N TYR A 128 -12.80 2.79 -8.27
CA TYR A 128 -12.95 1.99 -7.06
C TYR A 128 -14.31 2.23 -6.39
N THR A 129 -14.78 1.21 -5.67
CA THR A 129 -15.90 1.32 -4.73
C THR A 129 -15.39 0.93 -3.35
N GLU A 130 -15.63 1.77 -2.34
CA GLU A 130 -15.36 1.43 -0.94
C GLU A 130 -16.27 0.29 -0.49
N PHE A 131 -15.69 -0.72 0.16
CA PHE A 131 -16.42 -1.84 0.72
C PHE A 131 -16.85 -1.51 2.16
N GLU A 132 -18.16 -1.38 2.40
CA GLU A 132 -18.73 -1.02 3.71
C GLU A 132 -18.71 -2.17 4.74
N GLY A 133 -18.27 -3.37 4.35
CA GLY A 133 -18.17 -4.54 5.23
C GLY A 133 -16.88 -4.62 6.03
N ASN A 134 -16.73 -5.69 6.81
CA ASN A 134 -15.58 -5.91 7.69
C ASN A 134 -14.55 -6.91 7.14
N LEU A 135 -13.40 -6.98 7.81
CA LEU A 135 -12.26 -7.85 7.48
C LEU A 135 -12.66 -9.32 7.25
N ALA A 136 -13.54 -9.87 8.10
CA ALA A 136 -13.98 -11.27 8.01
C ALA A 136 -15.07 -11.50 6.93
N GLU A 137 -15.63 -10.45 6.35
CA GLU A 137 -16.48 -10.51 5.15
C GLU A 137 -15.60 -10.52 3.89
N VAL A 138 -14.60 -9.64 3.80
CA VAL A 138 -13.61 -9.66 2.70
C VAL A 138 -12.89 -11.00 2.63
N TYR A 139 -12.41 -11.54 3.77
CA TYR A 139 -11.78 -12.86 3.79
C TYR A 139 -12.71 -13.96 3.26
N ARG A 140 -14.01 -13.87 3.55
CA ARG A 140 -15.00 -14.84 3.07
C ARG A 140 -15.25 -14.72 1.56
N GLU A 141 -15.39 -13.51 1.04
CA GLU A 141 -15.58 -13.28 -0.40
C GLU A 141 -14.35 -13.73 -1.22
N LEU A 142 -13.14 -13.55 -0.69
CA LEU A 142 -11.93 -14.12 -1.27
C LEU A 142 -11.93 -15.66 -1.20
N HIS A 143 -12.35 -16.23 -0.07
CA HIS A 143 -12.42 -17.69 0.13
C HIS A 143 -13.49 -18.38 -0.72
N GLU A 144 -14.56 -17.68 -1.11
CA GLU A 144 -15.54 -18.17 -2.08
C GLU A 144 -14.99 -18.23 -3.51
N LYS A 145 -13.96 -17.43 -3.83
CA LYS A 145 -13.26 -17.47 -5.14
C LYS A 145 -12.10 -18.47 -5.16
N GLU A 146 -11.23 -18.45 -4.15
CA GLU A 146 -10.03 -19.28 -4.10
C GLU A 146 -9.50 -19.56 -2.68
N GLU A 147 -8.83 -20.70 -2.52
CA GLU A 147 -8.21 -21.11 -1.26
C GLU A 147 -6.99 -20.23 -0.92
N PRO A 148 -6.82 -19.79 0.34
CA PRO A 148 -5.68 -18.99 0.74
C PRO A 148 -4.41 -19.85 0.78
N VAL A 149 -3.34 -19.40 0.10
CA VAL A 149 -2.09 -20.17 -0.04
C VAL A 149 -0.90 -19.57 0.69
N TYR A 150 -0.99 -18.32 1.15
CA TYR A 150 0.11 -17.62 1.82
C TYR A 150 0.05 -17.79 3.34
N GLN A 151 1.22 -17.86 4.00
CA GLN A 151 1.36 -17.87 5.45
C GLN A 151 2.41 -16.86 5.89
N LEU A 152 2.40 -16.50 7.19
CA LEU A 152 3.50 -15.76 7.78
C LEU A 152 4.85 -16.49 7.59
N PRO A 153 5.92 -15.77 7.21
CA PRO A 153 7.27 -16.34 7.14
C PRO A 153 7.68 -17.03 8.45
N PRO A 154 8.55 -18.06 8.43
CA PRO A 154 8.88 -18.86 9.62
C PRO A 154 9.31 -18.06 10.86
N ARG A 155 9.95 -16.89 10.66
CA ARG A 155 10.35 -15.98 11.75
C ARG A 155 9.18 -15.34 12.53
N PHE A 156 7.97 -15.38 11.97
CA PHE A 156 6.75 -14.76 12.51
C PHE A 156 5.61 -15.77 12.76
N GLN A 157 5.84 -17.08 12.59
CA GLN A 157 4.83 -18.14 12.86
C GLN A 157 4.46 -18.33 14.35
N GLY A 158 4.95 -17.45 15.22
CA GLY A 158 4.46 -17.29 16.60
C GLY A 158 3.21 -16.41 16.68
N GLU A 159 3.00 -15.49 15.74
CA GLU A 159 1.88 -14.54 15.72
C GLU A 159 0.60 -15.16 15.12
N SER A 160 0.76 -15.96 14.06
CA SER A 160 -0.29 -16.78 13.47
C SER A 160 0.31 -17.92 12.64
N ARG A 161 -0.51 -18.94 12.38
CA ARG A 161 -0.25 -20.04 11.43
C ARG A 161 -1.39 -20.22 10.43
N GLU A 162 -2.31 -19.27 10.38
CA GLU A 162 -3.39 -19.28 9.42
C GLU A 162 -2.87 -19.03 8.00
N PHE A 163 -3.64 -19.51 7.03
CA PHE A 163 -3.45 -19.17 5.64
C PHE A 163 -4.26 -17.90 5.31
N GLY A 164 -3.68 -17.04 4.49
CA GLY A 164 -4.28 -15.78 4.08
C GLY A 164 -3.97 -15.40 2.63
N TYR A 165 -4.43 -14.20 2.28
CA TYR A 165 -4.25 -13.57 0.97
C TYR A 165 -3.18 -12.48 1.07
N LEU A 166 -2.20 -12.48 0.16
CA LEU A 166 -1.06 -11.57 0.20
C LEU A 166 -1.30 -10.38 -0.72
N PHE A 167 -1.68 -9.25 -0.14
CA PHE A 167 -1.81 -7.97 -0.84
C PHE A 167 -0.42 -7.33 -1.00
N GLU A 168 -0.11 -6.82 -2.19
CA GLU A 168 1.18 -6.19 -2.51
C GLU A 168 1.02 -4.68 -2.75
N SER A 169 1.93 -3.86 -2.22
CA SER A 169 1.82 -2.40 -2.30
C SER A 169 1.94 -1.89 -3.74
N ILE A 170 0.95 -1.10 -4.17
CA ILE A 170 0.88 -0.46 -5.49
C ILE A 170 1.10 1.06 -5.43
N TRP A 171 0.80 1.71 -4.30
CA TRP A 171 1.06 3.14 -4.09
C TRP A 171 1.33 3.46 -2.61
N TYR A 172 1.91 4.63 -2.33
CA TYR A 172 2.08 5.18 -1.00
C TYR A 172 1.69 6.66 -0.94
N GLN A 173 1.24 7.13 0.23
CA GLN A 173 0.92 8.53 0.51
C GLN A 173 1.63 8.99 1.79
N LEU A 174 2.05 10.25 1.79
CA LEU A 174 2.74 10.92 2.89
C LEU A 174 1.98 12.18 3.31
N ASP A 175 1.37 12.15 4.49
CA ASP A 175 0.64 13.26 5.07
C ASP A 175 1.47 13.94 6.16
N LEU A 176 1.92 15.17 5.91
CA LEU A 176 2.71 15.95 6.88
C LEU A 176 1.87 16.25 8.13
N VAL A 177 2.25 15.65 9.25
CA VAL A 177 1.72 15.92 10.59
C VAL A 177 2.23 17.28 11.04
N LYS A 178 1.49 18.34 10.70
CA LYS A 178 1.81 19.71 11.10
C LYS A 178 1.94 19.81 12.61
N GLY A 179 3.17 20.03 13.09
CA GLY A 179 3.43 20.34 14.48
C GLY A 179 2.66 21.59 14.92
N ALA A 180 2.17 21.58 16.16
CA ALA A 180 1.54 22.76 16.76
C ALA A 180 2.57 23.89 16.93
N GLY A 181 2.44 24.94 16.12
CA GLY A 181 3.35 26.07 16.03
C GLY A 181 3.68 26.34 14.55
N TYR A 182 3.33 27.48 13.96
CA TYR A 182 3.32 28.82 14.56
C TYR A 182 1.97 29.53 14.41
N GLY A 183 1.47 30.04 15.54
CA GLY A 183 0.63 31.25 15.52
C GLY A 183 1.44 32.40 16.10
N TYR A 184 1.88 33.32 15.24
CA TYR A 184 2.26 34.71 15.54
C TYR A 184 2.11 35.54 14.27
#